data_AF-A0A7K5E9R9-F1
#
_entry.id   AF-A0A7K5E9R9-F1
#
_cell.length_a   1.000
_cell.length_b   1.000
_cell.length_c   1.000
_cell.angle_alpha   90.00
_cell.angle_beta   90.00
_cell.angle_gamma   90.00
#
_symmetry.space_group_name_H-M   'P 1'
#
loop_
_entity.id
_entity.type
_entity.pdbx_description
1 polymer ?
#
loop_
_entity_poly.entity_id
_entity_poly.type
_entity_poly.pdbx_seq_one_letter_code
_entity_poly.pdbx_strand_id
1 'polypeptide(L)'
;PDSSFAWIFNEYPSFVHQDSRRFVSQETGNLYIAKVEPSDVGNYSCVVTSRASRSPVLGSPTPLVLRTDGVMGEYEPKIEVQFPETLAAAKGSTVKLECFALGK
;
A
#
# COMPACT_ATOMS: atom_id res chain seq x y z
N PRO A 1 0.97 11.17 -11.59
CA PRO A 1 1.19 9.75 -11.95
C PRO A 1 0.37 9.33 -13.18
N ASP A 2 1.03 8.76 -14.19
CA ASP A 2 0.36 8.18 -15.37
C ASP A 2 -0.12 6.74 -15.15
N SER A 3 0.12 6.23 -13.95
CA SER A 3 -0.37 4.94 -13.47
C SER A 3 -1.06 5.13 -12.12
N SER A 4 -2.01 4.24 -11.82
CA SER A 4 -2.64 4.10 -10.51
C SER A 4 -2.44 2.68 -10.00
N PHE A 5 -2.36 2.56 -8.68
CA PHE A 5 -2.02 1.31 -8.01
C PHE A 5 -3.14 0.91 -7.06
N ALA A 6 -3.50 -0.37 -7.10
CA ALA A 6 -4.40 -1.00 -6.16
C ALA A 6 -3.87 -2.38 -5.79
N TRP A 7 -4.46 -3.01 -4.77
CA TRP A 7 -4.10 -4.35 -4.34
C TRP A 7 -5.35 -5.21 -4.20
N ILE A 8 -5.23 -6.47 -4.58
CA ILE A 8 -6.24 -7.51 -4.41
C ILE A 8 -5.81 -8.41 -3.24
N PHE A 9 -6.76 -8.79 -2.40
CA PHE A 9 -6.62 -9.80 -1.36
C PHE A 9 -7.35 -11.09 -1.76
N ASN A 10 -6.60 -12.18 -1.81
CA ASN A 10 -6.96 -13.52 -2.27
C ASN A 10 -7.35 -13.63 -3.75
N GLU A 11 -8.47 -13.04 -4.15
CA GLU A 11 -9.01 -13.20 -5.50
C GLU A 11 -9.68 -11.92 -6.01
N TYR A 12 -9.63 -11.69 -7.33
CA TYR A 12 -10.31 -10.55 -7.95
C TYR A 12 -11.84 -10.77 -7.91
N PRO A 13 -12.67 -9.76 -7.54
CA PRO A 13 -12.35 -8.34 -7.33
C PRO A 13 -12.27 -7.92 -5.84
N SER A 14 -11.72 -8.73 -4.94
CA SER A 14 -11.54 -8.34 -3.53
C SER A 14 -10.38 -7.35 -3.37
N PHE A 15 -10.64 -6.07 -3.59
CA PHE A 15 -9.65 -5.02 -3.37
C PHE A 15 -9.39 -4.79 -1.88
N VAL A 16 -8.12 -4.51 -1.54
CA VAL A 16 -7.72 -4.12 -0.20
C VAL A 16 -8.40 -2.81 0.18
N HIS A 17 -9.22 -2.86 1.24
CA HIS A 17 -9.82 -1.67 1.82
C HIS A 17 -8.76 -0.86 2.56
N GLN A 18 -8.52 0.37 2.10
CA GLN A 18 -7.58 1.29 2.75
C GLN A 18 -8.23 1.94 3.97
N ASP A 19 -7.48 2.01 5.06
CA ASP A 19 -7.89 2.58 6.35
C ASP A 19 -6.65 3.08 7.10
N SER A 20 -6.78 3.43 8.38
CA SER A 20 -5.63 3.85 9.21
C SER A 20 -4.55 2.77 9.37
N ARG A 21 -4.89 1.49 9.13
CA ARG A 21 -3.99 0.34 9.27
C ARG A 21 -3.42 -0.10 7.93
N ARG A 22 -4.09 0.17 6.81
CA ARG A 22 -3.71 -0.28 5.47
C ARG A 22 -3.66 0.87 4.48
N PHE A 23 -2.53 1.04 3.82
CA PHE A 23 -2.28 2.15 2.90
C PHE A 23 -1.59 1.67 1.61
N VAL A 24 -2.07 2.14 0.45
CA VAL A 24 -1.42 1.89 -0.85
C VAL A 24 -0.82 3.17 -1.38
N SER A 25 0.51 3.21 -1.47
CA SER A 25 1.22 4.35 -2.04
C SER A 25 0.92 4.49 -3.53
N GLN A 26 0.52 5.68 -3.97
CA GLN A 26 0.33 5.96 -5.40
C GLN A 26 1.63 6.40 -6.08
N GLU A 27 2.69 6.64 -5.30
CA GLU A 27 4.04 6.93 -5.81
C GLU A 27 4.82 5.63 -6.08
N THR A 28 4.79 4.66 -5.16
CA THR A 28 5.57 3.41 -5.27
C THR A 28 4.76 2.19 -5.68
N GLY A 29 3.44 2.21 -5.47
CA GLY A 29 2.57 1.05 -5.64
C GLY A 29 2.63 0.03 -4.50
N ASN A 30 3.42 0.28 -3.45
CA ASN A 30 3.53 -0.63 -2.31
C ASN A 30 2.28 -0.58 -1.42
N LEU A 31 1.91 -1.73 -0.86
CA LEU A 31 0.92 -1.86 0.21
C LEU A 31 1.64 -1.89 1.57
N TYR A 32 1.22 -1.01 2.47
CA TYR A 32 1.69 -0.91 3.84
C TYR A 32 0.58 -1.37 4.79
N ILE A 33 0.92 -2.27 5.70
CA ILE A 33 0.01 -2.76 6.76
C ILE A 33 0.67 -2.42 8.11
N ALA A 34 0.17 -1.41 8.81
CA ALA A 34 0.79 -0.84 10.01
C ALA A 34 0.89 -1.85 11.17
N LYS A 35 -0.13 -2.69 11.31
CA LYS A 35 -0.17 -3.81 12.26
C LYS A 35 -0.89 -4.98 11.61
N VAL A 36 -0.22 -6.13 11.54
CA VAL A 36 -0.77 -7.35 10.92
C VAL A 36 -1.69 -8.05 11.91
N GLU A 37 -2.85 -8.49 11.44
CA GLU A 37 -3.85 -9.26 12.16
C GLU A 37 -4.03 -10.65 11.51
N PRO A 38 -4.56 -11.66 12.22
CA PRO A 38 -4.80 -12.98 11.64
C PRO A 38 -5.68 -12.96 10.38
N SER A 39 -6.59 -11.98 10.27
CA SER A 39 -7.44 -11.78 9.08
C SER A 39 -6.67 -11.32 7.85
N ASP A 40 -5.44 -10.84 7.99
CA ASP A 40 -4.62 -10.38 6.87
C ASP A 40 -3.88 -11.54 6.17
N VAL A 41 -3.89 -12.75 6.74
CA VAL A 41 -3.28 -13.94 6.12
C VAL A 41 -4.00 -14.29 4.83
N GLY A 42 -3.25 -14.36 3.74
CA GLY A 42 -3.78 -14.64 2.41
C GLY A 42 -2.82 -14.21 1.31
N ASN A 43 -3.31 -14.18 0.07
CA ASN A 43 -2.50 -13.81 -1.10
C ASN A 43 -2.75 -12.36 -1.49
N TYR A 44 -1.69 -11.61 -1.76
CA TYR A 44 -1.76 -10.23 -2.20
C TYR A 44 -1.23 -10.09 -3.63
N SER A 45 -2.01 -9.45 -4.50
CA SER A 45 -1.62 -9.14 -5.88
C SER A 45 -1.73 -7.65 -6.15
N CYS A 46 -0.66 -7.05 -6.66
CA CYS A 46 -0.68 -5.65 -7.10
C CYS A 46 -1.43 -5.52 -8.44
N VAL A 47 -2.21 -4.46 -8.56
CA VAL A 47 -2.95 -4.07 -9.76
C VAL A 47 -2.41 -2.73 -10.23
N VAL A 48 -1.89 -2.70 -11.46
CA VAL A 48 -1.36 -1.48 -12.07
C VAL A 48 -2.26 -1.09 -13.23
N THR A 49 -2.82 0.12 -13.17
CA THR A 49 -3.62 0.68 -14.26
C THR A 49 -2.91 1.89 -14.85
N SER A 50 -2.36 1.76 -16.05
CA SER A 50 -1.77 2.87 -16.79
C SER A 50 -2.81 3.60 -17.63
N ARG A 51 -2.68 4.93 -17.74
CA ARG A 51 -3.48 5.76 -18.65
C ARG A 51 -3.37 5.31 -20.11
N ALA A 52 -2.23 4.73 -20.49
CA ALA A 52 -1.98 4.27 -21.85
C ALA A 52 -2.70 2.96 -22.18
N SER A 53 -2.67 1.97 -21.28
CA SER A 53 -3.19 0.63 -21.56
C SER A 53 -4.71 0.50 -21.38
N ARG A 54 -5.36 1.40 -20.61
CA ARG A 54 -6.78 1.37 -20.17
C ARG A 54 -7.23 0.08 -19.45
N SER A 55 -6.56 -1.05 -19.67
CA SER A 55 -6.74 -2.31 -18.95
C SER A 55 -5.76 -2.40 -17.77
N PRO A 56 -6.23 -2.88 -16.61
CA PRO A 56 -5.36 -3.18 -15.47
C PRO A 56 -4.52 -4.42 -15.75
N VAL A 57 -3.28 -4.41 -15.26
CA VAL A 57 -2.38 -5.57 -15.24
C VAL A 57 -2.22 -6.04 -13.80
N LEU A 58 -2.34 -7.36 -13.58
CA LEU A 58 -2.19 -7.99 -12.27
C LEU A 58 -0.78 -8.58 -12.14
N GLY A 59 -0.13 -8.29 -11.03
CA GLY A 59 1.11 -8.96 -10.61
C GLY A 59 0.85 -10.35 -10.01
N SER A 60 1.90 -11.17 -9.98
CA SER A 60 1.84 -12.50 -9.36
C SER A 60 1.42 -12.42 -7.89
N PRO A 61 0.59 -13.37 -7.39
CA PRO A 61 0.16 -13.40 -6.00
C PRO A 61 1.33 -13.70 -5.07
N THR A 62 1.42 -12.93 -3.99
CA THR A 62 2.41 -13.11 -2.92
C THR A 62 1.70 -13.52 -1.62
N PRO A 63 2.00 -14.69 -1.03
CA PRO A 63 1.38 -15.14 0.21
C PRO A 63 1.94 -14.39 1.43
N LEU A 64 1.05 -13.85 2.27
CA LEU A 64 1.35 -13.36 3.61
C LEU A 64 0.96 -14.42 4.63
N VAL A 65 1.93 -14.87 5.43
CA VAL A 65 1.73 -15.85 6.51
C VAL A 65 2.16 -15.26 7.85
N LEU A 66 1.51 -15.69 8.93
CA LEU A 66 1.96 -15.38 10.29
C LEU A 66 3.12 -16.30 10.68
N ARG A 67 4.12 -15.71 11.34
CA ARG A 67 5.18 -16.49 11.98
C ARG A 67 4.65 -17.11 13.28
N THR A 68 5.24 -18.23 13.68
CA THR A 68 4.87 -18.98 14.89
C THR A 68 5.79 -18.71 16.08
N ASP A 69 6.84 -17.91 15.91
CA ASP A 69 7.86 -17.63 16.92
C ASP A 69 7.51 -16.52 17.93
N GLY A 70 6.26 -16.05 17.91
CA GLY A 70 5.72 -15.10 18.89
C GLY A 70 4.88 -13.99 18.24
N VAL A 71 4.18 -13.22 19.08
CA VAL A 71 3.47 -12.01 18.66
C VAL A 71 4.37 -10.81 18.88
N MET A 72 4.52 -9.96 17.86
CA MET A 72 5.28 -8.72 17.99
C MET A 72 4.57 -7.79 19.00
N GLY A 73 5.32 -7.31 19.99
CA GLY A 73 4.83 -6.36 20.99
C GLY A 73 4.45 -5.00 20.40
N GLU A 74 3.89 -4.12 21.23
CA GLU A 74 3.68 -2.73 20.84
C GLU A 74 5.03 -2.00 20.72
N TYR A 75 5.15 -1.12 19.73
CA TYR A 75 6.36 -0.35 19.45
C TYR A 75 5.99 0.99 18.82
N GLU A 76 6.81 2.00 19.08
CA GLU A 76 6.57 3.37 18.62
C GLU A 76 6.39 3.44 17.09
N PRO A 77 5.43 4.25 16.59
CA PRO A 77 5.20 4.41 15.17
C PRO A 77 6.45 4.87 14.42
N LYS A 78 6.87 4.10 13.42
CA LYS A 78 7.99 4.41 12.53
C LYS A 78 7.48 4.77 11.15
N ILE A 79 7.81 5.98 10.68
CA ILE A 79 7.45 6.45 9.34
C ILE A 79 8.23 5.63 8.29
N GLU A 80 7.50 4.99 7.37
CA GLU A 80 8.06 4.21 6.26
C GLU A 80 7.69 4.82 4.89
N VAL A 81 6.62 5.62 4.85
CA VAL A 81 6.28 6.45 3.69
C VAL A 81 6.45 7.89 4.10
N GLN A 82 7.27 8.62 3.35
CA GLN A 82 7.49 10.04 3.53
C GLN A 82 7.56 10.73 2.18
N PHE A 83 7.14 11.99 2.14
CA PHE A 83 7.29 12.84 0.98
C PHE A 83 8.72 13.39 0.90
N PRO A 84 9.17 13.87 -0.27
CA PRO A 84 10.48 14.48 -0.42
C PRO A 84 10.66 15.70 0.49
N GLU A 85 11.88 15.96 0.96
CA GLU A 85 12.19 17.13 1.82
C GLU A 85 11.80 18.46 1.15
N THR A 86 11.94 18.55 -0.17
CA THR A 86 11.50 19.71 -0.96
C THR A 86 10.72 19.23 -2.17
N LEU A 87 9.51 19.76 -2.36
CA LEU A 87 8.67 19.52 -3.53
C LEU A 87 8.39 20.85 -4.25
N ALA A 88 8.86 20.98 -5.48
CA ALA A 88 8.52 22.11 -6.34
C ALA A 88 7.18 21.87 -7.05
N ALA A 89 6.27 22.85 -6.97
CA ALA A 89 4.94 22.76 -7.59
C ALA A 89 4.58 24.05 -8.33
N ALA A 90 3.90 23.93 -9.47
CA ALA A 90 3.42 25.07 -10.23
C ALA A 90 2.18 25.69 -9.56
N LYS A 91 2.03 27.01 -9.64
CA LYS A 91 0.83 27.71 -9.14
C LYS A 91 -0.42 27.15 -9.81
N GLY A 92 -1.40 26.71 -9.01
CA GLY A 92 -2.66 26.14 -9.49
C GLY A 92 -2.62 24.64 -9.79
N SER A 93 -1.48 23.96 -9.58
CA SER A 93 -1.40 22.50 -9.66
C SER A 93 -1.89 21.81 -8.39
N THR A 94 -2.35 20.57 -8.53
CA THR A 94 -2.68 19.69 -7.39
C THR A 94 -1.47 18.82 -7.06
N VAL A 95 -1.07 18.83 -5.79
CA VAL A 95 -0.01 17.96 -5.27
C VAL A 95 -0.58 16.98 -4.25
N LYS A 96 0.03 15.80 -4.14
CA LYS A 96 -0.27 14.81 -3.11
C LYS A 96 1.01 14.55 -2.32
N LEU A 97 0.92 14.63 -1.00
CA LEU A 97 2.00 14.25 -0.09
C LEU A 97 1.55 13.00 0.66
N GLU A 98 2.37 11.96 0.64
CA GLU A 98 2.08 10.68 1.31
C GLU A 98 2.93 10.59 2.59
N CYS A 99 2.29 10.19 3.69
CA CYS A 99 2.96 9.90 4.96
C CYS A 99 2.23 8.74 5.64
N PHE A 100 2.97 7.67 5.96
CA PHE A 100 2.42 6.48 6.61
C PHE A 100 3.46 5.82 7.50
N ALA A 101 3.01 5.36 8.67
CA ALA A 101 3.87 4.75 9.68
C ALA A 101 3.45 3.31 9.97
N LEU A 102 4.43 2.49 10.37
CA LEU A 102 4.21 1.15 10.91
C LEU A 102 4.30 1.20 12.44
N GLY A 103 3.60 0.31 13.14
CA GLY A 103 3.54 0.30 14.59
C GLY A 103 2.28 0.95 15.15
N LYS A 104 2.16 0.91 16.48
CA LYS A 104 0.99 1.40 17.21
C LYS A 104 1.43 2.10 18.48
#